data_AF-A0A2S5R280-F1
#
_entry.id   AF-A0A2S5R280-F1
#
_cell.length_a   1.000
_cell.length_b   1.000
_cell.length_c   1.000
_cell.angle_alpha   90.00
_cell.angle_beta   90.00
_cell.angle_gamma   90.00
#
_symmetry.space_group_name_H-M   'P 1'
#
loop_
_entity.id
_entity.type
_entity.pdbx_description
1 polymer ?
#
loop_
_entity_poly.entity_id
_entity_poly.type
_entity_poly.pdbx_seq_one_letter_code
_entity_poly.pdbx_strand_id
1 'polypeptide(L)'
;MQLHMPNTLKHSVLFDPDLPTAKDVLSAICCVATHYAIKPSFDLAKLAADLSLKLTAPEYADSPLSKEIAKRLLNQWSLIVDEHQALKAKVLPTHATLQ
;
A
#
# COMPACT_ATOMS: atom_id res chain seq x y z
N MET A 1 -45.81 -13.60 -22.01
CA MET A 1 -45.38 -12.20 -21.79
C MET A 1 -44.26 -12.21 -20.74
N GLN A 2 -43.01 -12.45 -21.13
CA GLN A 2 -41.86 -12.34 -20.23
C GLN A 2 -40.86 -11.40 -20.89
N LEU A 3 -40.75 -10.19 -20.36
CA LEU A 3 -39.68 -9.26 -20.71
C LEU A 3 -38.54 -9.49 -19.71
N HIS A 4 -37.60 -10.36 -20.07
CA HIS A 4 -36.29 -10.38 -19.43
C HIS A 4 -35.56 -9.11 -19.86
N MET A 5 -35.45 -8.14 -18.95
CA MET A 5 -34.52 -7.03 -19.09
C MET A 5 -33.13 -7.54 -18.66
N PRO A 6 -32.13 -7.63 -19.55
CA PRO A 6 -30.76 -7.75 -19.10
C PRO A 6 -30.40 -6.44 -18.39
N ASN A 7 -30.18 -6.50 -17.08
CA ASN A 7 -29.63 -5.41 -16.30
C ASN A 7 -28.19 -5.20 -16.75
N THR A 8 -28.00 -4.40 -17.80
CA THR A 8 -26.69 -3.98 -18.27
C THR A 8 -26.12 -3.01 -17.25
N LEU A 9 -25.45 -3.56 -16.24
CA LEU A 9 -24.49 -2.83 -15.43
C LEU A 9 -23.58 -2.08 -16.41
N LYS A 10 -23.59 -0.75 -16.31
CA LYS A 10 -22.70 0.14 -17.06
C LYS A 10 -21.27 -0.20 -16.67
N HIS A 11 -20.69 -1.20 -17.32
CA HIS A 11 -19.26 -1.49 -17.28
C HIS A 11 -18.59 -0.32 -18.00
N SER A 12 -18.08 0.61 -17.21
CA SER A 12 -17.28 1.72 -17.69
C SER A 12 -16.11 1.18 -18.52
N VAL A 13 -15.77 1.92 -19.57
CA VAL A 13 -14.75 1.64 -20.60
C VAL A 13 -13.30 1.63 -20.04
N LEU A 14 -13.13 1.45 -18.73
CA LEU A 14 -11.87 1.50 -17.98
C LEU A 14 -11.66 0.26 -17.09
N PHE A 15 -12.42 -0.82 -17.32
CA PHE A 15 -12.18 -2.08 -16.60
C PHE A 15 -11.11 -2.88 -17.33
N ASP A 16 -9.86 -2.70 -16.92
CA ASP A 16 -8.75 -3.59 -17.32
C ASP A 16 -8.77 -4.80 -16.36
N PRO A 17 -9.15 -6.01 -16.84
CA PRO A 17 -9.25 -7.19 -15.98
C PRO A 17 -7.89 -7.67 -15.46
N ASP A 18 -6.78 -7.18 -16.02
CA ASP A 18 -5.42 -7.44 -15.53
C ASP A 18 -4.96 -6.41 -14.49
N LEU A 19 -5.72 -5.33 -14.24
CA LEU A 19 -5.38 -4.35 -13.22
C LEU A 19 -5.82 -4.85 -11.83
N PRO A 20 -4.90 -4.95 -10.85
CA PRO A 20 -5.22 -5.46 -9.52
C PRO A 20 -6.25 -4.57 -8.85
N THR A 21 -7.31 -5.13 -8.28
CA THR A 21 -8.34 -4.34 -7.62
C THR A 21 -7.82 -3.72 -6.32
N ALA A 22 -8.50 -2.70 -5.80
CA ALA A 22 -8.19 -2.12 -4.49
C ALA A 22 -8.12 -3.18 -3.37
N LYS A 23 -8.92 -4.25 -3.47
CA LYS A 23 -8.93 -5.38 -2.54
C LYS A 23 -7.69 -6.26 -2.67
N ASP A 24 -7.19 -6.45 -3.89
CA ASP A 24 -5.96 -7.21 -4.15
C ASP A 24 -4.75 -6.47 -3.59
N VAL A 25 -4.69 -5.15 -3.80
CA VAL A 25 -3.65 -4.29 -3.22
C VAL A 25 -3.71 -4.29 -1.69
N LEU A 26 -4.91 -4.19 -1.09
CA LEU A 26 -5.10 -4.31 0.36
C LEU A 26 -4.65 -5.67 0.91
N SER A 27 -4.97 -6.76 0.20
CA SER A 27 -4.56 -8.11 0.58
C SER A 27 -3.04 -8.25 0.54
N ALA A 28 -2.40 -7.72 -0.50
CA ALA A 28 -0.95 -7.68 -0.62
C ALA A 28 -0.30 -6.89 0.54
N ILE A 29 -0.84 -5.71 0.87
CA ILE A 29 -0.38 -4.91 2.03
C ILE A 29 -0.49 -5.73 3.32
N CYS A 30 -1.60 -6.44 3.52
CA CYS A 30 -1.82 -7.27 4.72
C CYS A 30 -0.83 -8.44 4.82
N CYS A 31 -0.52 -9.09 3.69
CA CYS A 31 0.51 -10.13 3.63
C CYS A 31 1.91 -9.58 3.94
N VAL A 32 2.27 -8.43 3.36
CA VAL A 32 3.56 -7.78 3.64
C VAL A 32 3.64 -7.34 5.10
N ALA A 33 2.56 -6.81 5.67
CA ALA A 33 2.46 -6.42 7.07
C ALA A 33 2.66 -7.60 8.01
N THR A 34 2.05 -8.74 7.69
CA THR A 34 2.19 -9.99 8.46
C THR A 34 3.63 -10.49 8.41
N HIS A 35 4.25 -10.50 7.23
CA HIS A 35 5.67 -10.85 7.10
C HIS A 35 6.58 -9.89 7.84
N TYR A 36 6.28 -8.59 7.81
CA TYR A 36 7.01 -7.58 8.57
C TYR A 36 6.90 -7.80 10.08
N ALA A 37 5.74 -8.21 10.59
CA ALA A 37 5.57 -8.54 12.00
C ALA A 37 6.40 -9.76 12.44
N ILE A 38 6.57 -10.75 11.56
CA ILE A 38 7.39 -11.94 11.83
C ILE A 38 8.88 -11.61 11.73
N LYS A 39 9.28 -10.86 10.69
CA LYS A 39 10.66 -10.49 10.41
C LYS A 39 10.71 -9.04 9.91
N PRO A 40 10.91 -8.06 10.80
CA PRO A 40 10.93 -6.67 10.39
C PRO A 40 12.14 -6.41 9.49
N SER A 41 11.87 -5.87 8.30
CA SER A 41 12.87 -5.55 7.30
C SER A 41 12.54 -4.22 6.64
N PHE A 42 13.56 -3.43 6.35
CA PHE A 42 13.42 -2.17 5.63
C PHE A 42 12.78 -2.36 4.26
N ASP A 43 13.15 -3.42 3.53
CA ASP A 43 12.61 -3.70 2.20
C ASP A 43 11.10 -4.01 2.26
N LEU A 44 10.65 -4.71 3.32
CA LEU A 44 9.23 -4.98 3.54
C LEU A 44 8.45 -3.71 3.89
N ALA A 45 9.03 -2.85 4.74
CA ALA A 45 8.42 -1.56 5.07
C ALA A 45 8.28 -0.67 3.82
N LYS A 46 9.32 -0.61 2.99
CA LYS A 46 9.31 0.14 1.72
C LYS A 46 8.28 -0.43 0.74
N LEU A 47 8.22 -1.75 0.60
CA LEU A 47 7.23 -2.41 -0.26
C LEU A 47 5.79 -2.10 0.19
N ALA A 48 5.53 -2.12 1.50
CA ALA A 48 4.23 -1.77 2.04
C ALA A 48 3.87 -0.29 1.83
N ALA A 49 4.85 0.62 1.94
CA ALA A 49 4.66 2.04 1.63
C ALA A 49 4.34 2.27 0.15
N ASP A 50 5.07 1.61 -0.76
CA ASP A 50 4.84 1.70 -2.21
C ASP A 50 3.46 1.17 -2.60
N LEU A 51 3.03 0.05 -2.01
CA LEU A 51 1.68 -0.50 -2.22
C LEU A 51 0.59 0.43 -1.65
N SER A 52 0.83 1.02 -0.48
CA SER A 52 -0.10 1.98 0.12
C SER A 52 -0.22 3.25 -0.72
N LEU A 53 0.89 3.73 -1.30
CA LEU A 53 0.89 4.86 -2.24
C LEU A 53 0.07 4.52 -3.49
N LYS A 54 0.26 3.33 -4.07
CA LYS A 54 -0.56 2.87 -5.20
C LYS A 54 -2.05 2.85 -4.86
N LEU A 55 -2.43 2.40 -3.66
CA LEU A 55 -3.82 2.39 -3.20
C LEU A 55 -4.44 3.81 -3.10
N THR A 56 -3.63 4.86 -2.98
CA THR A 56 -4.15 6.25 -2.99
C THR A 56 -4.51 6.76 -4.38
N ALA A 57 -4.14 6.05 -5.45
CA ALA A 57 -4.46 6.44 -6.81
C ALA A 57 -5.98 6.52 -7.01
N PRO A 58 -6.46 7.48 -7.83
CA PRO A 58 -7.90 7.68 -8.05
C PRO A 58 -8.60 6.46 -8.63
N GLU A 59 -7.83 5.59 -9.31
CA GLU A 59 -8.27 4.33 -9.92
C GLU A 59 -8.74 3.28 -8.90
N TYR A 60 -8.28 3.37 -7.65
CA TYR A 60 -8.65 2.46 -6.56
C TYR A 60 -9.51 3.15 -5.48
N ALA A 61 -9.77 4.45 -5.64
CA ALA A 61 -10.45 5.29 -4.68
C ALA A 61 -11.96 5.38 -4.98
N ASP A 62 -12.63 4.23 -5.13
CA ASP A 62 -14.07 4.14 -5.39
C ASP A 62 -14.95 4.75 -4.30
N SER A 63 -14.41 4.94 -3.09
CA SER A 63 -15.14 5.51 -1.96
C SER A 63 -14.30 6.48 -1.13
N PRO A 64 -14.91 7.47 -0.46
CA PRO A 64 -14.21 8.34 0.47
C PRO A 64 -13.54 7.55 1.62
N LEU A 65 -14.15 6.43 2.03
CA LEU A 65 -13.61 5.54 3.05
C LEU A 65 -12.33 4.84 2.58
N SER A 66 -12.31 4.28 1.36
CA SER A 66 -11.11 3.63 0.81
C SER A 66 -9.97 4.63 0.63
N LYS A 67 -10.27 5.87 0.23
CA LYS A 67 -9.30 6.96 0.16
C LYS A 67 -8.72 7.32 1.52
N GLU A 68 -9.55 7.37 2.56
CA GLU A 68 -9.09 7.65 3.92
C GLU A 68 -8.22 6.51 4.47
N ILE A 69 -8.63 5.25 4.26
CA ILE A 69 -7.86 4.07 4.66
C ILE A 69 -6.50 4.04 3.96
N ALA A 70 -6.47 4.29 2.64
CA ALA A 70 -5.23 4.33 1.87
C ALA A 70 -4.25 5.39 2.38
N LYS A 71 -4.75 6.59 2.71
CA LYS A 71 -3.93 7.66 3.31
C LYS A 71 -3.39 7.28 4.68
N ARG A 72 -4.22 6.68 5.54
CA ARG A 72 -3.80 6.23 6.87
C ARG A 72 -2.70 5.17 6.77
N LEU A 73 -2.89 4.18 5.89
CA LEU A 73 -1.89 3.14 5.63
C LEU A 73 -0.58 3.74 5.12
N LEU A 74 -0.64 4.65 4.13
CA LEU A 74 0.54 5.31 3.60
C LEU A 74 1.30 6.06 4.71
N ASN A 75 0.61 6.83 5.54
CA ASN A 75 1.25 7.56 6.63
C ASN A 75 1.93 6.62 7.65
N GLN A 76 1.29 5.50 7.99
CA GLN A 76 1.85 4.52 8.92
C GLN A 76 3.11 3.86 8.35
N TRP A 77 3.07 3.41 7.10
CA TRP A 77 4.22 2.75 6.48
C TRP A 77 5.36 3.71 6.18
N SER A 78 5.07 4.95 5.79
CA SER A 78 6.09 5.99 5.63
C SER A 78 6.82 6.29 6.94
N LEU A 79 6.10 6.38 8.07
CA LEU A 79 6.72 6.57 9.37
C LEU A 79 7.67 5.42 9.73
N ILE A 80 7.24 4.18 9.49
CA ILE A 80 8.08 2.99 9.73
C ILE A 80 9.34 3.00 8.85
N VAL A 81 9.21 3.39 7.58
CA VAL A 81 10.35 3.54 6.66
C VAL A 81 11.33 4.60 7.17
N ASP A 82 10.83 5.75 7.61
CA ASP A 82 11.65 6.82 8.17
C ASP A 82 12.37 6.39 9.45
N GLU A 83 11.69 5.66 10.34
CA GLU A 83 12.29 5.09 11.55
C GLU A 83 13.44 4.14 11.22
N HIS A 84 13.27 3.25 10.23
CA HIS A 84 14.34 2.36 9.76
C HIS A 84 15.54 3.14 9.19
N GLN A 85 15.29 4.20 8.43
CA GLN A 85 16.37 5.06 7.90
C GLN A 85 17.11 5.78 9.04
N ALA A 86 16.39 6.30 10.02
CA ALA A 86 16.97 6.95 11.19
C ALA A 86 17.81 5.97 12.04
N LEU A 87 17.35 4.72 12.22
CA LEU A 87 18.11 3.67 12.89
C LEU A 87 19.39 3.34 12.12
N LYS A 88 19.33 3.19 10.80
CA LYS A 88 20.51 2.95 9.97
C LYS A 88 21.51 4.11 10.03
N ALA A 89 21.04 5.35 10.07
CA ALA A 89 21.88 6.54 10.23
C ALA A 89 22.54 6.62 11.61
N LYS A 90 21.85 6.18 12.68
CA LYS A 90 22.40 6.12 14.05
C LYS A 90 23.42 4.99 14.26
N VAL A 91 23.37 3.94 13.44
CA VAL A 91 24.28 2.78 13.52
C VAL A 91 25.60 3.02 12.75
N LEU A 92 25.72 4.10 11.97
CA LEU A 92 27.02 4.53 11.44
C LEU A 92 27.89 4.99 12.63
N PRO A 93 29.02 4.31 12.91
CA PRO A 93 29.80 4.60 14.08
C PRO A 93 30.49 5.96 13.92
N THR A 94 30.45 6.71 15.00
CA THR A 94 31.29 7.86 15.38
C THR A 94 32.79 7.53 15.44
N HIS A 95 33.30 6.67 14.56
CA HIS A 95 34.74 6.43 14.40
C HIS A 95 35.35 7.44 13.42
N ALA A 96 35.04 8.72 13.59
CA ALA A 96 35.94 9.79 13.16
C ALA A 96 37.05 9.89 14.22
N THR A 97 37.99 8.97 14.10
CA THR A 97 39.43 9.13 14.37
C THR A 97 39.81 10.18 15.42
N LEU A 98 39.93 9.73 16.68
CA LEU A 98 40.95 10.28 17.57
C LEU A 98 42.31 9.80 17.06
N GLN A 99 42.95 10.56 16.17
CA GLN A 99 44.40 10.59 16.00
C GLN A 99 44.84 12.00 15.59
#